data_AF-A0A3D4FPD4-F1
#
_entry.id   AF-A0A3D4FPD4-F1
#
_cell.length_a   1.000
_cell.length_b   1.000
_cell.length_c   1.000
_cell.angle_alpha   90.00
_cell.angle_beta   90.00
_cell.angle_gamma   90.00
#
_symmetry.space_group_name_H-M   'P 1'
#
loop_
_entity.id
_entity.type
_entity.pdbx_description
1 polymer ?
#
loop_
_entity_poly.entity_id
_entity_poly.type
_entity_poly.pdbx_seq_one_letter_code
_entity_poly.pdbx_strand_id
1 'polypeptide(L)'
;MEIKILDTYNLYKELINLPKENRLEFYESNLAKPFEFMYNIMNMKMEPEMKGYLPLNGHDDEINDMLNMLQEENAWSMAKEALEESAERFKNINIDLPESITLGIFIGNPEFLANMKGYTGMGSIPGYIQIVIAPNEYNLPRLKSIIAHEFHHNVLMKNVKWNFMNVSVSQYIALEGLAESFAASLYGDEFIGPWVTSVQGKDL
;
A
#
# COMPACT_ATOMS: atom_id res chain seq x y z
N MET A 1 7.91 15.98 8.72
CA MET A 1 7.01 15.13 7.93
C MET A 1 5.77 14.86 8.76
N GLU A 2 4.60 15.23 8.26
CA GLU A 2 3.28 14.90 8.83
C GLU A 2 2.86 13.48 8.37
N ILE A 3 2.35 12.64 9.27
CA ILE A 3 1.86 11.29 8.92
C ILE A 3 0.35 11.25 9.14
N LYS A 4 -0.39 10.88 8.09
CA LYS A 4 -1.84 10.68 8.10
C LYS A 4 -2.14 9.25 7.74
N ILE A 5 -2.71 8.50 8.68
CA ILE A 5 -3.28 7.18 8.42
C ILE A 5 -4.78 7.38 8.19
N LEU A 6 -5.26 7.04 6.99
CA LEU A 6 -6.68 7.06 6.69
C LEU A 6 -7.35 5.94 7.48
N ASP A 7 -8.41 6.28 8.21
CA ASP A 7 -9.22 5.33 8.99
C ASP A 7 -10.12 4.50 8.07
N THR A 8 -9.48 3.69 7.23
CA THR A 8 -10.19 2.83 6.28
C THR A 8 -11.05 1.79 6.99
N TYR A 9 -10.71 1.42 8.24
CA TYR A 9 -11.54 0.54 9.06
C TYR A 9 -12.97 1.06 9.19
N ASN A 10 -13.12 2.24 9.80
CA ASN A 10 -14.45 2.81 10.05
C ASN A 10 -15.14 3.19 8.74
N LEU A 11 -14.39 3.66 7.74
CA LEU A 11 -14.96 3.97 6.42
C LEU A 11 -15.54 2.73 5.73
N TYR A 12 -14.85 1.59 5.75
CA TYR A 12 -15.43 0.36 5.18
C TYR A 12 -16.61 -0.16 6.02
N LYS A 13 -16.55 -0.07 7.36
CA LYS A 13 -17.69 -0.41 8.23
C LYS A 13 -18.92 0.44 7.93
N GLU A 14 -18.75 1.71 7.64
CA GLU A 14 -19.85 2.58 7.20
C GLU A 14 -20.33 2.18 5.80
N LEU A 15 -19.41 2.01 4.85
CA LEU A 15 -19.70 1.66 3.46
C LEU A 15 -20.59 0.41 3.33
N ILE A 16 -20.26 -0.68 4.02
CA ILE A 16 -21.03 -1.93 3.92
C ILE A 16 -22.44 -1.81 4.53
N ASN A 17 -22.67 -0.84 5.42
CA ASN A 17 -23.99 -0.59 6.01
C ASN A 17 -24.86 0.34 5.15
N LEU A 18 -24.32 0.92 4.07
CA LEU A 18 -25.08 1.76 3.14
C LEU A 18 -25.88 0.93 2.13
N PRO A 19 -27.02 1.46 1.64
CA PRO A 19 -27.69 0.95 0.45
C PRO A 19 -26.71 0.87 -0.73
N LYS A 20 -26.82 -0.19 -1.55
CA LYS A 20 -25.87 -0.51 -2.63
C LYS A 20 -25.66 0.65 -3.60
N GLU A 21 -26.74 1.37 -3.91
CA GLU A 21 -26.77 2.54 -4.77
C GLU A 21 -25.91 3.72 -4.28
N ASN A 22 -25.66 3.81 -2.96
CA ASN A 22 -24.90 4.90 -2.35
C ASN A 22 -23.43 4.55 -2.10
N ARG A 23 -23.05 3.26 -2.20
CA ARG A 23 -21.70 2.79 -1.84
C ARG A 23 -20.60 3.36 -2.73
N LEU A 24 -20.88 3.52 -4.03
CA LEU A 24 -19.90 4.07 -4.96
C LEU A 24 -19.60 5.53 -4.65
N GLU A 25 -20.63 6.37 -4.51
CA GLU A 25 -20.47 7.79 -4.16
C GLU A 25 -19.75 7.95 -2.81
N PHE A 26 -20.08 7.12 -1.83
CA PHE A 26 -19.40 7.10 -0.53
C PHE A 26 -17.92 6.73 -0.66
N TYR A 27 -17.60 5.67 -1.40
CA TYR A 27 -16.22 5.27 -1.66
C TYR A 27 -15.44 6.39 -2.36
N GLU A 28 -16.00 6.99 -3.40
CA GLU A 28 -15.35 8.06 -4.15
C GLU A 28 -15.06 9.27 -3.25
N SER A 29 -16.02 9.65 -2.40
CA SER A 29 -15.92 10.84 -1.55
C SER A 29 -15.02 10.66 -0.33
N ASN A 30 -14.91 9.44 0.22
CA ASN A 30 -14.25 9.21 1.50
C ASN A 30 -12.98 8.35 1.40
N LEU A 31 -13.01 7.29 0.59
CA LEU A 31 -11.89 6.35 0.44
C LEU A 31 -10.96 6.76 -0.72
N ALA A 32 -11.52 7.18 -1.85
CA ALA A 32 -10.73 7.56 -3.02
C ALA A 32 -10.27 9.02 -2.99
N LYS A 33 -11.12 9.95 -2.57
CA LYS A 33 -10.83 11.40 -2.57
C LYS A 33 -9.50 11.78 -1.92
N PRO A 34 -9.07 11.20 -0.77
CA PRO A 34 -7.76 11.52 -0.19
C PRO A 34 -6.57 11.26 -1.12
N PHE A 35 -6.74 10.39 -2.12
CA PHE A 35 -5.72 9.98 -3.08
C PHE A 35 -5.94 10.56 -4.50
N GLU A 36 -6.86 11.51 -4.67
CA GLU A 36 -7.23 12.08 -5.98
C GLU A 36 -6.02 12.64 -6.75
N PHE A 37 -5.11 13.34 -6.06
CA PHE A 37 -3.88 13.86 -6.68
C PHE A 37 -3.02 12.75 -7.29
N MET A 38 -2.80 11.68 -6.52
CA MET A 38 -2.03 10.52 -6.98
C MET A 38 -2.69 9.88 -8.20
N TYR A 39 -4.01 9.66 -8.18
CA TYR A 39 -4.73 9.09 -9.31
C TYR A 39 -4.65 9.96 -10.57
N ASN A 40 -4.75 11.29 -10.42
CA ASN A 40 -4.63 12.23 -11.53
C ASN A 40 -3.25 12.17 -12.19
N ILE A 41 -2.18 12.09 -11.38
CA ILE A 41 -0.80 11.97 -11.90
C ILE A 41 -0.60 10.65 -12.65
N MET A 42 -1.18 9.57 -12.17
CA MET A 42 -1.06 8.24 -12.78
C MET A 42 -2.02 8.00 -13.95
N ASN A 43 -2.89 8.97 -14.25
CA ASN A 43 -3.99 8.82 -15.22
C ASN A 43 -4.84 7.55 -14.94
N MET A 44 -5.05 7.25 -13.66
CA MET A 44 -5.83 6.10 -13.20
C MET A 44 -7.28 6.52 -12.94
N LYS A 45 -8.23 5.71 -13.41
CA LYS A 45 -9.63 5.88 -13.04
C LYS A 45 -9.84 5.54 -11.55
N MET A 46 -10.81 6.18 -10.91
CA MET A 46 -11.06 5.96 -9.49
C MET A 46 -11.78 4.64 -9.16
N GLU A 47 -12.26 3.91 -10.18
CA GLU A 47 -13.01 2.65 -10.08
C GLU A 47 -12.28 1.56 -9.26
N PRO A 48 -12.93 0.92 -8.26
CA PRO A 48 -12.31 -0.09 -7.37
C PRO A 48 -11.76 -1.32 -8.09
N GLU A 49 -12.48 -1.83 -9.10
CA GLU A 49 -12.17 -3.09 -9.78
C GLU A 49 -10.86 -3.00 -10.59
N MET A 50 -10.52 -1.80 -11.05
CA MET A 50 -9.29 -1.52 -11.78
C MET A 50 -8.04 -1.44 -10.88
N LYS A 51 -8.22 -1.51 -9.55
CA LYS A 51 -7.15 -1.34 -8.55
C LYS A 51 -6.86 -2.61 -7.75
N GLY A 52 -7.48 -3.73 -8.15
CA GLY A 52 -7.40 -4.97 -7.39
C GLY A 52 -8.15 -4.94 -6.07
N TYR A 53 -9.07 -3.98 -5.89
CA TYR A 53 -9.90 -3.90 -4.69
C TYR A 53 -11.04 -4.92 -4.79
N LEU A 54 -11.50 -5.40 -3.65
CA LEU A 54 -12.70 -6.24 -3.60
C LEU A 54 -13.93 -5.42 -4.04
N PRO A 55 -14.85 -5.97 -4.85
CA PRO A 55 -16.03 -5.24 -5.29
C PRO A 55 -16.86 -4.72 -4.10
N LEU A 56 -17.37 -3.50 -4.21
CA LEU A 56 -18.09 -2.81 -3.11
C LEU A 56 -19.42 -3.48 -2.74
N ASN A 57 -19.93 -4.40 -3.56
CA ASN A 57 -21.25 -5.00 -3.45
C ASN A 57 -21.15 -6.53 -3.50
N GLY A 58 -21.89 -7.21 -2.61
CA GLY A 58 -22.00 -8.68 -2.63
C GLY A 58 -20.90 -9.42 -1.90
N HIS A 59 -20.03 -8.69 -1.19
CA HIS A 59 -18.88 -9.23 -0.45
C HIS A 59 -18.85 -8.72 1.00
N ASP A 60 -20.00 -8.37 1.57
CA ASP A 60 -20.09 -7.66 2.86
C ASP A 60 -19.48 -8.47 4.01
N ASP A 61 -19.72 -9.78 4.03
CA ASP A 61 -19.13 -10.71 5.02
C ASP A 61 -17.61 -10.83 4.84
N GLU A 62 -17.14 -10.96 3.59
CA GLU A 62 -15.72 -11.04 3.27
C GLU A 62 -14.97 -9.75 3.65
N ILE A 63 -15.55 -8.58 3.36
CA ILE A 63 -15.02 -7.29 3.80
C ILE A 63 -14.94 -7.25 5.34
N ASN A 64 -16.00 -7.63 6.03
CA ASN A 64 -16.01 -7.65 7.50
C ASN A 64 -14.94 -8.56 8.09
N ASP A 65 -14.78 -9.78 7.56
CA ASP A 65 -13.79 -10.74 8.04
C ASP A 65 -12.36 -10.21 7.85
N MET A 66 -12.05 -9.67 6.66
CA MET A 66 -10.74 -9.08 6.39
C MET A 66 -10.46 -7.85 7.27
N LEU A 67 -11.47 -7.00 7.52
CA LEU A 67 -11.34 -5.87 8.44
C LEU A 67 -11.08 -6.32 9.87
N ASN A 68 -11.75 -7.37 10.33
CA ASN A 68 -11.54 -7.93 11.67
C ASN A 68 -10.11 -8.46 11.82
N MET A 69 -9.61 -9.21 10.85
CA MET A 69 -8.21 -9.69 10.85
C MET A 69 -7.20 -8.54 10.92
N LEU A 70 -7.41 -7.47 10.14
CA LEU A 70 -6.56 -6.28 10.18
C LEU A 70 -6.66 -5.53 11.51
N GLN A 71 -7.85 -5.48 12.12
CA GLN A 71 -8.05 -4.85 13.41
C GLN A 71 -7.37 -5.64 14.54
N GLU A 72 -7.48 -6.97 14.53
CA GLU A 72 -6.83 -7.85 15.49
C GLU A 72 -5.30 -7.69 15.47
N GLU A 73 -4.72 -7.49 14.29
CA GLU A 73 -3.30 -7.19 14.09
C GLU A 73 -2.93 -5.70 14.29
N ASN A 74 -3.87 -4.85 14.68
CA ASN A 74 -3.67 -3.40 14.86
C ASN A 74 -3.05 -2.71 13.61
N ALA A 75 -3.45 -3.13 12.41
CA ALA A 75 -2.84 -2.75 11.13
C ALA A 75 -2.61 -1.24 10.95
N TRP A 76 -3.56 -0.39 11.34
CA TRP A 76 -3.44 1.07 11.21
C TRP A 76 -2.40 1.69 12.16
N SER A 77 -2.33 1.19 13.40
CA SER A 77 -1.29 1.60 14.35
C SER A 77 0.08 1.12 13.89
N MET A 78 0.15 -0.13 13.43
CA MET A 78 1.36 -0.74 12.86
C MET A 78 1.86 0.06 11.65
N ALA A 79 0.95 0.56 10.81
CA ALA A 79 1.30 1.41 9.67
C ALA A 79 1.93 2.73 10.09
N LYS A 80 1.38 3.39 11.12
CA LYS A 80 1.98 4.62 11.67
C LYS A 80 3.39 4.36 12.21
N GLU A 81 3.57 3.30 12.99
CA GLU A 81 4.88 2.91 13.52
C GLU A 81 5.90 2.65 12.42
N ALA A 82 5.53 1.88 11.39
CA ALA A 82 6.43 1.57 10.27
C ALA A 82 6.89 2.83 9.52
N LEU A 83 5.99 3.82 9.33
CA LEU A 83 6.35 5.10 8.73
C LEU A 83 7.28 5.93 9.63
N GLU A 84 7.04 5.92 10.95
CA GLU A 84 7.88 6.63 11.92
C GLU A 84 9.30 6.02 11.99
N GLU A 85 9.39 4.70 12.10
CA GLU A 85 10.65 3.94 12.08
C GLU A 85 11.42 4.17 10.77
N SER A 86 10.73 4.10 9.64
CA SER A 86 11.33 4.32 8.31
C SER A 86 11.83 5.76 8.15
N ALA A 87 11.02 6.75 8.52
CA ALA A 87 11.40 8.15 8.46
C ALA A 87 12.66 8.45 9.30
N GLU A 88 12.77 7.82 10.47
CA GLU A 88 13.91 8.00 11.36
C GLU A 88 15.23 7.52 10.75
N ARG A 89 15.22 6.44 9.96
CA ARG A 89 16.42 5.96 9.24
C ARG A 89 16.98 7.01 8.28
N PHE A 90 16.11 7.66 7.51
CA PHE A 90 16.54 8.68 6.54
C PHE A 90 16.93 10.01 7.20
N LYS A 91 16.24 10.42 8.27
CA LYS A 91 16.63 11.62 9.04
C LYS A 91 18.04 11.50 9.61
N ASN A 92 18.39 10.33 10.13
CA ASN A 92 19.72 10.08 10.73
C ASN A 92 20.87 10.22 9.73
N ILE A 93 20.60 10.13 8.42
CA ILE A 93 21.59 10.33 7.35
C ILE A 93 21.35 11.62 6.55
N ASN A 94 20.51 12.53 7.06
CA ASN A 94 20.19 13.83 6.46
C ASN A 94 19.62 13.73 5.02
N ILE A 95 18.80 12.72 4.74
CA ILE A 95 18.04 12.65 3.48
C ILE A 95 16.70 13.38 3.65
N ASP A 96 16.36 14.23 2.68
CA ASP A 96 15.11 14.96 2.66
C ASP A 96 13.91 14.02 2.55
N LEU A 97 12.94 14.22 3.44
CA LEU A 97 11.68 13.49 3.45
C LEU A 97 10.57 14.29 2.74
N PRO A 98 9.51 13.61 2.27
CA PRO A 98 8.26 14.27 1.91
C PRO A 98 7.71 15.12 3.08
N GLU A 99 7.00 16.20 2.76
CA GLU A 99 6.42 17.09 3.79
C GLU A 99 5.32 16.38 4.59
N SER A 100 4.51 15.57 3.91
CA SER A 100 3.49 14.73 4.51
C SER A 100 3.44 13.36 3.81
N ILE A 101 2.86 12.36 4.47
CA ILE A 101 2.48 11.07 3.91
C ILE A 101 1.03 10.78 4.30
N THR A 102 0.19 10.45 3.32
CA THR A 102 -1.14 9.88 3.52
C THR A 102 -1.11 8.40 3.15
N LEU A 103 -1.39 7.52 4.12
CA LEU A 103 -1.42 6.08 3.94
C LEU A 103 -2.84 5.53 4.11
N GLY A 104 -3.26 4.67 3.19
CA GLY A 104 -4.53 3.94 3.28
C GLY A 104 -4.34 2.44 3.09
N ILE A 105 -5.04 1.63 3.89
CA ILE A 105 -5.08 0.17 3.77
C ILE A 105 -6.43 -0.22 3.17
N PHE A 106 -6.43 -0.81 1.98
CA PHE A 106 -7.61 -1.13 1.18
C PHE A 106 -7.84 -2.64 1.12
N ILE A 107 -9.12 -3.03 1.13
CA ILE A 107 -9.51 -4.42 1.04
C ILE A 107 -9.34 -4.89 -0.40
N GLY A 108 -8.43 -5.85 -0.59
CA GLY A 108 -8.05 -6.39 -1.88
C GLY A 108 -8.91 -7.59 -2.30
N ASN A 109 -9.05 -7.78 -3.62
CA ASN A 109 -9.64 -8.98 -4.18
C ASN A 109 -8.63 -10.14 -4.10
N PRO A 110 -8.92 -11.24 -3.38
CA PRO A 110 -8.00 -12.37 -3.23
C PRO A 110 -7.60 -13.01 -4.56
N GLU A 111 -8.50 -13.10 -5.53
CA GLU A 111 -8.21 -13.68 -6.86
C GLU A 111 -7.23 -12.81 -7.63
N PHE A 112 -7.43 -11.49 -7.59
CA PHE A 112 -6.52 -10.54 -8.22
C PHE A 112 -5.13 -10.57 -7.56
N LEU A 113 -5.08 -10.72 -6.24
CA LEU A 113 -3.85 -10.71 -5.45
C LEU A 113 -3.16 -12.08 -5.31
N ALA A 114 -3.71 -13.14 -5.91
CA ALA A 114 -3.26 -14.52 -5.70
C ALA A 114 -1.76 -14.71 -6.03
N ASN A 115 -1.29 -14.13 -7.13
CA ASN A 115 0.12 -14.22 -7.56
C ASN A 115 1.08 -13.36 -6.72
N MET A 116 0.54 -12.48 -5.86
CA MET A 116 1.31 -11.60 -4.97
C MET A 116 1.10 -11.99 -3.50
N LYS A 117 0.72 -13.25 -3.24
CA LYS A 117 0.44 -13.77 -1.88
C LYS A 117 -0.60 -12.93 -1.11
N GLY A 118 -1.55 -12.34 -1.82
CA GLY A 118 -2.67 -11.63 -1.22
C GLY A 118 -2.40 -10.17 -0.85
N TYR A 119 -1.30 -9.54 -1.30
CA TYR A 119 -1.05 -8.12 -0.98
C TYR A 119 -0.14 -7.43 -2.00
N THR A 120 -0.28 -6.11 -2.10
CA THR A 120 0.58 -5.23 -2.90
C THR A 120 0.53 -3.80 -2.36
N GLY A 121 1.41 -2.94 -2.87
CA GLY A 121 1.58 -1.58 -2.42
C GLY A 121 1.82 -0.60 -3.56
N MET A 122 1.66 0.68 -3.26
CA MET A 122 1.97 1.78 -4.16
C MET A 122 2.42 3.01 -3.38
N GLY A 123 3.67 3.43 -3.60
CA GLY A 123 4.32 4.56 -2.92
C GLY A 123 5.17 5.43 -3.85
N SER A 124 5.04 5.26 -5.16
CA SER A 124 5.86 6.00 -6.14
C SER A 124 5.42 7.45 -6.39
N ILE A 125 4.30 7.89 -5.82
CA ILE A 125 3.91 9.31 -5.82
C ILE A 125 4.24 9.91 -4.44
N PRO A 126 5.21 10.83 -4.35
CA PRO A 126 5.56 11.46 -3.09
C PRO A 126 4.35 12.06 -2.37
N GLY A 127 4.16 11.67 -1.12
CA GLY A 127 3.04 12.08 -0.28
C GLY A 127 1.96 11.02 -0.07
N TYR A 128 2.00 9.91 -0.81
CA TYR A 128 0.92 8.92 -0.82
C TYR A 128 1.45 7.49 -0.74
N ILE A 129 0.79 6.67 0.07
CA ILE A 129 0.99 5.23 0.14
C ILE A 129 -0.38 4.54 0.13
N GLN A 130 -0.56 3.54 -0.74
CA GLN A 130 -1.68 2.63 -0.68
C GLN A 130 -1.19 1.22 -0.48
N ILE A 131 -1.76 0.52 0.49
CA ILE A 131 -1.59 -0.92 0.67
C ILE A 131 -2.91 -1.58 0.28
N VAL A 132 -2.86 -2.58 -0.58
CA VAL A 132 -4.02 -3.37 -0.99
C VAL A 132 -3.80 -4.79 -0.48
N ILE A 133 -4.69 -5.28 0.37
CA ILE A 133 -4.47 -6.53 1.09
C ILE A 133 -5.74 -7.37 1.19
N ALA A 134 -5.60 -8.65 0.86
CA ALA A 134 -6.46 -9.75 1.25
C ALA A 134 -5.74 -10.52 2.38
N PRO A 135 -6.03 -10.19 3.66
CA PRO A 135 -5.26 -10.65 4.81
C PRO A 135 -5.16 -12.18 4.91
N ASN A 136 -3.99 -12.68 5.23
CA ASN A 136 -3.71 -14.09 5.50
C ASN A 136 -2.46 -14.23 6.39
N GLU A 137 -2.17 -15.46 6.82
CA GLU A 137 -1.04 -15.76 7.71
C GLU A 137 0.33 -15.37 7.11
N TYR A 138 0.45 -15.27 5.78
CA TYR A 138 1.69 -14.86 5.12
C TYR A 138 1.86 -13.34 5.12
N ASN A 139 0.84 -12.56 4.77
CA ASN A 139 1.00 -11.13 4.54
C ASN A 139 0.82 -10.26 5.79
N LEU A 140 0.05 -10.70 6.79
CA LEU A 140 -0.15 -9.93 8.03
C LEU A 140 1.17 -9.64 8.77
N PRO A 141 2.07 -10.63 8.99
CA PRO A 141 3.38 -10.36 9.59
C PRO A 141 4.29 -9.46 8.75
N ARG A 142 3.99 -9.30 7.44
CA ARG A 142 4.80 -8.53 6.48
C ARG A 142 4.28 -7.11 6.27
N LEU A 143 3.24 -6.68 7.00
CA LEU A 143 2.62 -5.38 6.81
C LEU A 143 3.61 -4.22 7.05
N LYS A 144 4.41 -4.27 8.13
CA LYS A 144 5.46 -3.26 8.36
C LYS A 144 6.48 -3.21 7.21
N SER A 145 6.87 -4.38 6.71
CA SER A 145 7.86 -4.54 5.64
C SER A 145 7.41 -3.87 4.34
N ILE A 146 6.20 -4.16 3.86
CA ILE A 146 5.69 -3.49 2.65
C ILE A 146 5.50 -1.98 2.86
N ILE A 147 5.12 -1.54 4.05
CA ILE A 147 4.97 -0.10 4.32
C ILE A 147 6.33 0.61 4.26
N ALA A 148 7.40 -0.01 4.79
CA ALA A 148 8.75 0.51 4.64
C ALA A 148 9.23 0.50 3.18
N HIS A 149 8.89 -0.55 2.41
CA HIS A 149 9.14 -0.63 0.98
C HIS A 149 8.51 0.56 0.23
N GLU A 150 7.20 0.78 0.40
CA GLU A 150 6.50 1.89 -0.25
C GLU A 150 6.95 3.28 0.26
N PHE A 151 7.37 3.37 1.52
CA PHE A 151 7.97 4.58 2.07
C PHE A 151 9.32 4.88 1.43
N HIS A 152 10.14 3.87 1.16
CA HIS A 152 11.40 4.05 0.43
C HIS A 152 11.13 4.65 -0.96
N HIS A 153 10.11 4.18 -1.69
CA HIS A 153 9.72 4.79 -2.96
C HIS A 153 9.36 6.27 -2.81
N ASN A 154 8.61 6.64 -1.78
CA ASN A 154 8.26 8.03 -1.50
C ASN A 154 9.51 8.92 -1.33
N VAL A 155 10.47 8.46 -0.52
CA VAL A 155 11.74 9.18 -0.30
C VAL A 155 12.57 9.24 -1.57
N LEU A 156 12.70 8.13 -2.29
CA LEU A 156 13.46 8.09 -3.54
C LEU A 156 12.86 9.06 -4.57
N MET A 157 11.56 8.97 -4.81
CA MET A 157 10.86 9.80 -5.80
C MET A 157 10.86 11.29 -5.45
N LYS A 158 10.93 11.65 -4.16
CA LYS A 158 11.13 13.04 -3.71
C LYS A 158 12.49 13.62 -4.10
N ASN A 159 13.52 12.77 -4.18
CA ASN A 159 14.92 13.18 -4.28
C ASN A 159 15.54 12.97 -5.68
N VAL A 160 14.93 12.13 -6.51
CA VAL A 160 15.42 11.87 -7.88
C VAL A 160 14.83 12.85 -8.91
N LYS A 161 15.55 13.06 -10.01
CA LYS A 161 15.18 14.02 -11.08
C LYS A 161 14.52 13.41 -12.32
N TRP A 162 14.27 12.11 -12.34
CA TRP A 162 13.79 11.39 -13.53
C TRP A 162 12.31 11.03 -13.41
N ASN A 163 11.64 10.86 -14.55
CA ASN A 163 10.20 10.64 -14.63
C ASN A 163 9.87 9.16 -14.39
N PHE A 164 9.14 8.85 -13.30
CA PHE A 164 8.71 7.48 -12.98
C PHE A 164 7.77 6.87 -14.03
N MET A 165 7.14 7.69 -14.90
CA MET A 165 6.34 7.21 -16.04
C MET A 165 7.20 6.77 -17.24
N ASN A 166 8.52 7.00 -17.19
CA ASN A 166 9.46 6.62 -18.25
C ASN A 166 10.74 6.03 -17.64
N VAL A 167 10.59 4.81 -17.13
CA VAL A 167 11.62 4.06 -16.41
C VAL A 167 12.18 2.95 -17.28
N SER A 168 13.51 2.83 -17.39
CA SER A 168 14.13 1.66 -18.02
C SER A 168 14.01 0.43 -17.10
N VAL A 169 14.03 -0.78 -17.68
CA VAL A 169 14.00 -2.03 -16.89
C VAL A 169 15.10 -2.06 -15.82
N SER A 170 16.32 -1.61 -16.13
CA SER A 170 17.41 -1.55 -15.16
C SER A 170 17.14 -0.58 -14.00
N GLN A 171 16.50 0.56 -14.29
CA GLN A 171 16.10 1.51 -13.27
C GLN A 171 14.97 0.95 -12.41
N TYR A 172 14.02 0.23 -13.00
CA TYR A 172 12.93 -0.41 -12.27
C TYR A 172 13.45 -1.48 -11.31
N ILE A 173 14.34 -2.36 -11.78
CA ILE A 173 14.98 -3.38 -10.93
C ILE A 173 15.73 -2.73 -9.76
N ALA A 174 16.48 -1.65 -10.01
CA ALA A 174 17.17 -0.93 -8.95
C ALA A 174 16.19 -0.28 -7.96
N LEU A 175 15.09 0.31 -8.45
CA LEU A 175 14.07 0.97 -7.64
C LEU A 175 13.39 -0.01 -6.69
N GLU A 176 12.90 -1.14 -7.20
CA GLU A 176 12.23 -2.18 -6.41
C GLU A 176 13.23 -2.89 -5.49
N GLY A 177 14.42 -3.22 -6.00
CA GLY A 177 15.45 -3.91 -5.21
C GLY A 177 15.99 -3.07 -4.04
N LEU A 178 16.11 -1.75 -4.21
CA LEU A 178 16.52 -0.85 -3.11
C LEU A 178 15.42 -0.72 -2.05
N ALA A 179 14.16 -0.64 -2.46
CA ALA A 179 13.02 -0.58 -1.53
C ALA A 179 12.91 -1.86 -0.70
N GLU A 180 13.07 -3.03 -1.34
CA GLU A 180 13.04 -4.31 -0.66
C GLU A 180 14.25 -4.47 0.27
N SER A 181 15.44 -4.04 -0.17
CA SER A 181 16.65 -4.04 0.68
C SER A 181 16.49 -3.14 1.91
N PHE A 182 15.81 -2.01 1.76
CA PHE A 182 15.50 -1.11 2.87
C PHE A 182 14.55 -1.78 3.87
N ALA A 183 13.47 -2.40 3.39
CA ALA A 183 12.53 -3.13 4.23
C ALA A 183 13.21 -4.30 4.98
N ALA A 184 14.04 -5.08 4.28
CA ALA A 184 14.85 -6.14 4.87
C ALA A 184 15.78 -5.62 5.98
N SER A 185 16.40 -4.46 5.78
CA SER A 185 17.29 -3.85 6.80
C SER A 185 16.58 -3.45 8.10
N LEU A 186 15.26 -3.24 8.04
CA LEU A 186 14.44 -2.88 9.20
C LEU A 186 13.85 -4.10 9.91
N TYR A 187 13.37 -5.07 9.14
CA TYR A 187 12.53 -6.14 9.68
C TYR A 187 13.14 -7.54 9.56
N GLY A 188 14.15 -7.73 8.71
CA GLY A 188 14.79 -9.02 8.45
C GLY A 188 14.40 -9.61 7.10
N ASP A 189 15.29 -10.45 6.55
CA ASP A 189 15.14 -11.09 5.24
C ASP A 189 13.92 -12.02 5.19
N GLU A 190 13.44 -12.52 6.33
CA GLU A 190 12.26 -13.38 6.41
C GLU A 190 10.94 -12.64 6.11
N PHE A 191 10.92 -11.30 6.19
CA PHE A 191 9.72 -10.48 5.97
C PHE A 191 9.70 -9.78 4.61
N ILE A 192 10.66 -10.08 3.72
CA ILE A 192 10.65 -9.53 2.35
C ILE A 192 9.45 -10.04 1.55
N GLY A 193 9.10 -9.26 0.54
CA GLY A 193 8.00 -9.52 -0.38
C GLY A 193 8.18 -10.77 -1.23
N PRO A 194 7.08 -11.32 -1.76
CA PRO A 194 7.12 -12.49 -2.63
C PRO A 194 7.79 -12.18 -3.99
N TRP A 195 7.91 -10.91 -4.39
CA TRP A 195 8.34 -10.53 -5.74
C TRP A 195 9.81 -10.87 -6.04
N VAL A 196 10.66 -10.84 -5.01
CA VAL A 196 12.09 -11.18 -5.14
C VAL A 196 12.40 -12.64 -4.85
N THR A 197 11.45 -13.40 -4.28
CA THR A 197 11.65 -14.79 -3.85
C THR A 197 10.86 -15.83 -4.65
N SER A 198 9.78 -15.41 -5.33
CA SER A 198 8.87 -16.32 -6.02
C SER A 198 9.28 -16.68 -7.44
N VAL A 199 10.14 -15.89 -8.08
CA VAL A 199 10.61 -16.14 -9.44
C VAL A 199 11.65 -17.27 -9.41
N GLN A 200 11.24 -18.47 -9.82
CA GLN A 200 12.06 -19.68 -9.77
C GLN A 200 11.82 -20.57 -10.99
N GLY A 201 12.79 -21.43 -11.31
CA GLY A 201 12.61 -22.49 -12.31
C GLY A 201 12.26 -21.96 -13.70
N LYS A 202 11.11 -22.39 -14.24
CA LYS A 202 10.65 -22.05 -15.60
C LYS A 202 10.31 -20.57 -15.81
N ASP A 203 10.21 -19.81 -14.74
CA ASP A 203 9.91 -18.38 -14.77
C ASP A 203 11.20 -17.53 -14.87
N LEU A 204 12.39 -18.16 -14.85
CA LEU A 204 13.72 -17.59 -15.13
C LEU A 204 14.23 -18.05 -16.51
#